data_AF-A0A8S3XRP5-F1
#
_entry.id   AF-A0A8S3XRP5-F1
#
_cell.length_a   1.000
_cell.length_b   1.000
_cell.length_c   1.000
_cell.angle_alpha   90.00
_cell.angle_beta   90.00
_cell.angle_gamma   90.00
#
_symmetry.space_group_name_H-M   'P 1'
#
loop_
_entity.id
_entity.type
_entity.pdbx_description
1 polymer ?
#
loop_
_entity_poly.entity_id
_entity_poly.type
_entity_poly.pdbx_seq_one_letter_code
_entity_poly.pdbx_strand_id
1 'polypeptide(L)'
;MQATSELRRTDRRATDPQHLLYIAAKIMRLRVSKCVNVAFKHVGQGTSITKETIQSEEYINNCLETNLSFLRCIPNSAWFWSDRKKDVFAMIRQLGPPNAFMTLSANEIGWENMLKLLYKLKNEGTEISDEFLAEMSYVHKAQLVNEDAVTCAIYFNKMVNCLLKILQSKKRSPFGKYRVINYFKRVEFQHRGSPHAHIQLWLGNVPEDSLSNDPEII
;
A
#
# COMPACT_ATOMS: atom_id res chain seq x y z
N MET A 1 -10.91 -5.39 15.04
CA MET A 1 -9.56 -5.12 15.57
C MET A 1 -9.31 -3.63 15.44
N GLN A 2 -9.07 -2.95 16.56
CA GLN A 2 -9.08 -1.49 16.76
C GLN A 2 -7.88 -0.72 16.19
N ALA A 3 -7.01 -1.35 15.40
CA ALA A 3 -5.75 -0.73 14.97
C ALA A 3 -5.92 0.56 14.14
N THR A 4 -7.06 0.76 13.48
CA THR A 4 -7.34 1.98 12.70
C THR A 4 -7.43 3.24 13.55
N SER A 5 -7.86 3.16 14.81
CA SER A 5 -7.87 4.32 15.71
C SER A 5 -6.46 4.63 16.23
N GLU A 6 -5.65 3.60 16.47
CA GLU A 6 -4.26 3.76 16.92
C GLU A 6 -3.40 4.42 15.83
N LEU A 7 -3.53 3.99 14.56
CA LEU A 7 -2.84 4.61 13.42
C LEU A 7 -3.10 6.12 13.22
N ARG A 8 -4.14 6.67 13.86
CA ARG A 8 -4.53 8.08 13.74
C ARG A 8 -4.29 8.89 15.01
N ARG A 9 -3.73 8.28 16.07
CA ARG A 9 -3.46 8.99 17.31
C ARG A 9 -2.27 9.92 17.15
N THR A 10 -2.42 11.11 17.72
CA THR A 10 -1.38 12.14 17.80
C THR A 10 -0.48 11.95 19.01
N ASP A 11 -0.99 11.35 20.10
CA ASP A 11 -0.20 11.06 21.30
C ASP A 11 0.71 9.84 21.08
N ARG A 12 2.02 10.11 20.95
CA ARG A 12 3.05 9.09 20.73
C ARG A 12 3.34 8.22 21.96
N ARG A 13 2.96 8.64 23.17
CA ARG A 13 3.09 7.79 24.38
C ARG A 13 2.19 6.57 24.31
N ALA A 14 1.07 6.69 23.58
CA ALA A 14 0.12 5.59 23.37
C ALA A 14 0.33 4.87 22.04
N THR A 15 1.07 5.46 21.09
CA THR A 15 1.21 4.92 19.73
C THR A 15 2.51 5.37 19.06
N ASP A 16 3.61 4.75 19.46
CA ASP A 16 4.89 4.89 18.78
C ASP A 16 4.94 4.06 17.46
N PRO A 17 5.89 4.34 16.54
CA PRO A 17 6.03 3.59 15.30
C PRO A 17 6.33 2.09 15.48
N GLN A 18 7.08 1.70 16.51
CA GLN A 18 7.42 0.30 16.79
C GLN A 18 6.19 -0.49 17.23
N HIS A 19 5.36 0.09 18.10
CA HIS A 19 4.08 -0.46 18.53
C HIS A 19 3.13 -0.65 17.34
N LEU A 20 3.06 0.31 16.43
CA LEU A 20 2.26 0.19 15.20
C LEU A 20 2.74 -0.96 14.31
N LEU A 21 4.05 -1.10 14.13
CA LEU A 21 4.64 -2.21 13.37
C LEU A 21 4.38 -3.56 14.05
N TYR A 22 4.51 -3.63 15.38
CA TYR A 22 4.17 -4.80 16.17
C TYR A 22 2.71 -5.21 15.98
N ILE A 23 1.78 -4.26 16.09
CA ILE A 23 0.36 -4.54 15.85
C ILE A 23 0.16 -5.03 14.43
N ALA A 24 0.69 -4.34 13.42
CA ALA A 24 0.56 -4.74 12.02
C ALA A 24 1.05 -6.18 11.79
N ALA A 25 2.21 -6.54 12.35
CA ALA A 25 2.74 -7.90 12.32
C ALA A 25 1.82 -8.90 13.04
N LYS A 26 1.28 -8.55 14.20
CA LYS A 26 0.31 -9.38 14.94
C LYS A 26 -0.98 -9.61 14.13
N ILE A 27 -1.54 -8.56 13.50
CA ILE A 27 -2.73 -8.70 12.63
C ILE A 27 -2.41 -9.64 11.47
N MET A 28 -1.25 -9.47 10.84
CA MET A 28 -0.82 -10.29 9.72
C MET A 28 -0.71 -11.77 10.14
N ARG A 29 -0.06 -12.06 11.27
CA ARG A 29 0.04 -13.42 11.82
C ARG A 29 -1.32 -14.05 12.09
N LEU A 30 -2.26 -13.28 12.68
CA LEU A 30 -3.62 -13.75 12.93
C LEU A 30 -4.39 -14.04 11.63
N ARG A 31 -4.19 -13.23 10.58
CA ARG A 31 -4.77 -13.49 9.26
C ARG A 31 -4.19 -14.76 8.64
N VAL A 32 -2.87 -14.92 8.67
CA VAL A 32 -2.19 -16.11 8.15
C VAL A 32 -2.66 -17.36 8.88
N SER A 33 -2.69 -17.35 10.22
CA SER A 33 -3.19 -18.49 11.02
C SER A 33 -4.62 -18.89 10.63
N LYS A 34 -5.51 -17.92 10.40
CA LYS A 34 -6.87 -18.21 9.89
C LYS A 34 -6.85 -18.78 8.47
N CYS A 35 -6.05 -18.21 7.57
CA CYS A 35 -5.95 -18.69 6.18
C CYS A 35 -5.37 -20.12 6.13
N VAL A 36 -4.38 -20.43 6.97
CA VAL A 36 -3.81 -21.78 7.16
C VAL A 36 -4.90 -22.74 7.67
N ASN A 37 -5.61 -22.40 8.74
CA ASN A 37 -6.68 -23.26 9.26
C ASN A 37 -7.73 -23.61 8.19
N VAL A 38 -8.07 -22.68 7.28
CA VAL A 38 -8.99 -22.95 6.17
C VAL A 38 -8.33 -23.80 5.07
N ALA A 39 -7.07 -23.55 4.74
CA ALA A 39 -6.33 -24.32 3.75
C ALA A 39 -6.23 -25.80 4.12
N PHE A 40 -5.94 -26.10 5.38
CA PHE A 40 -5.79 -27.46 5.89
C PHE A 40 -7.12 -28.22 6.04
N LYS A 41 -8.29 -27.53 6.07
CA LYS A 41 -9.60 -28.21 6.05
C LYS A 41 -9.86 -29.03 4.78
N HIS A 42 -9.20 -28.70 3.66
CA HIS A 42 -9.46 -29.34 2.37
C HIS A 42 -8.54 -30.52 2.06
N VAL A 43 -7.50 -30.75 2.87
CA VAL A 43 -6.49 -31.80 2.62
C VAL A 43 -6.90 -33.16 3.23
N GLY A 44 -7.95 -33.19 4.06
CA GLY A 44 -8.55 -34.43 4.55
C GLY A 44 -9.91 -34.69 3.90
N GLN A 45 -9.99 -35.65 2.98
CA GLN A 45 -11.28 -36.18 2.51
C GLN A 45 -11.96 -37.10 3.55
N GLY A 46 -11.30 -37.39 4.67
CA GLY A 46 -11.83 -38.19 5.78
C GLY A 46 -11.72 -37.46 7.12
N THR A 47 -12.71 -37.65 7.98
CA THR A 47 -12.74 -37.09 9.35
C THR A 47 -11.78 -37.78 10.33
N SER A 48 -11.10 -38.87 9.93
CA SER A 48 -10.16 -39.62 10.79
C SER A 48 -8.70 -39.26 10.50
N ILE A 49 -8.26 -38.10 10.98
CA ILE A 49 -6.83 -37.75 11.00
C ILE A 49 -6.26 -38.23 12.33
N THR A 50 -5.29 -39.16 12.32
CA THR A 50 -4.65 -39.64 13.56
C THR A 50 -3.51 -38.71 14.01
N LYS A 51 -3.10 -38.85 15.26
CA LYS A 51 -1.97 -38.08 15.82
C LYS A 51 -0.68 -38.34 15.05
N GLU A 52 -0.43 -39.59 14.65
CA GLU A 52 0.77 -39.97 13.88
C GLU A 52 0.81 -39.27 12.52
N THR A 53 -0.33 -39.13 11.83
CA THR A 53 -0.42 -38.44 10.55
C THR A 53 -0.03 -36.95 10.68
N ILE A 54 -0.53 -36.27 11.71
CA ILE A 54 -0.22 -34.84 11.95
C ILE A 54 1.25 -34.64 12.34
N GLN A 55 1.86 -35.61 13.02
CA GLN A 55 3.26 -35.53 13.42
C GLN A 55 4.23 -35.86 12.28
N SER A 56 3.76 -36.42 11.16
CA SER A 56 4.62 -36.71 10.02
C SER A 56 4.96 -35.44 9.23
N GLU A 57 6.26 -35.19 9.05
CA GLU A 57 6.75 -34.06 8.25
C GLU A 57 6.30 -34.16 6.79
N GLU A 58 6.25 -35.37 6.24
CA GLU A 58 5.82 -35.63 4.86
C GLU A 58 4.37 -35.17 4.62
N TYR A 59 3.46 -35.49 5.54
CA TYR A 59 2.06 -35.05 5.44
C TYR A 59 1.94 -33.53 5.53
N ILE A 60 2.67 -32.89 6.45
CA ILE A 60 2.69 -31.42 6.58
C ILE A 60 3.23 -30.77 5.31
N ASN A 61 4.34 -31.28 4.77
CA ASN A 61 4.96 -30.75 3.55
C ASN A 61 4.02 -30.90 2.35
N ASN A 62 3.38 -32.06 2.17
CA ASN A 62 2.38 -32.26 1.12
C ASN A 62 1.19 -31.30 1.27
N CYS A 63 0.70 -31.05 2.49
CA CYS A 63 -0.36 -30.07 2.74
C CYS A 63 0.07 -28.63 2.38
N LEU A 64 1.32 -28.27 2.69
CA LEU A 64 1.88 -26.95 2.39
C LEU A 64 2.04 -26.76 0.88
N GLU A 65 2.64 -27.71 0.19
CA GLU A 65 2.89 -27.66 -1.27
C GLU A 65 1.59 -27.63 -2.06
N THR A 66 0.59 -28.40 -1.64
CA THR A 66 -0.72 -28.44 -2.31
C THR A 66 -1.57 -27.20 -2.08
N ASN A 67 -1.33 -26.42 -1.02
CA ASN A 67 -2.17 -25.28 -0.67
C ASN A 67 -1.43 -24.05 -0.13
N LEU A 68 -0.47 -23.52 -0.89
CA LEU A 68 0.19 -22.24 -0.61
C LEU A 68 -0.72 -21.00 -0.78
N SER A 69 -2.01 -21.19 -1.09
CA SER A 69 -2.95 -20.11 -1.35
C SER A 69 -3.17 -19.17 -0.14
N PHE A 70 -2.87 -19.63 1.08
CA PHE A 70 -2.92 -18.81 2.30
C PHE A 70 -1.89 -17.67 2.29
N LEU A 71 -0.80 -17.79 1.51
CA LEU A 71 0.23 -16.75 1.38
C LEU A 71 -0.31 -15.47 0.72
N ARG A 72 -1.47 -15.51 0.06
CA ARG A 72 -2.18 -14.30 -0.42
C ARG A 72 -2.53 -13.33 0.71
N CYS A 73 -2.59 -13.82 1.96
CA CYS A 73 -2.89 -13.01 3.14
C CYS A 73 -1.67 -12.19 3.61
N ILE A 74 -0.47 -12.46 3.07
CA ILE A 74 0.77 -11.73 3.36
C ILE A 74 0.98 -10.68 2.25
N PRO A 75 0.92 -9.37 2.56
CA PRO A 75 1.20 -8.32 1.59
C PRO A 75 2.56 -8.52 0.92
N ASN A 76 2.63 -8.24 -0.37
CA ASN A 76 3.83 -8.35 -1.20
C ASN A 76 4.40 -9.77 -1.40
N SER A 77 3.74 -10.83 -0.93
CA SER A 77 4.11 -12.20 -1.29
C SER A 77 3.87 -12.49 -2.78
N ALA A 78 4.52 -13.52 -3.32
CA ALA A 78 4.28 -13.95 -4.71
C ALA A 78 2.80 -14.28 -4.97
N TRP A 79 2.13 -14.93 -4.02
CA TRP A 79 0.70 -15.26 -4.11
C TRP A 79 -0.19 -14.03 -4.00
N PHE A 80 0.17 -13.05 -3.17
CA PHE A 80 -0.53 -11.76 -3.11
C PHE A 80 -0.48 -11.04 -4.46
N TRP A 81 0.71 -11.00 -5.11
CA TRP A 81 0.85 -10.37 -6.41
C TRP A 81 0.20 -11.17 -7.54
N SER A 82 0.21 -12.50 -7.48
CA SER A 82 -0.52 -13.36 -8.42
C SER A 82 -2.03 -13.06 -8.40
N ASP A 83 -2.61 -12.88 -7.21
CA ASP A 83 -4.01 -12.50 -7.04
C ASP A 83 -4.29 -11.10 -7.61
N ARG A 84 -3.47 -10.10 -7.25
CA ARG A 84 -3.61 -8.73 -7.79
C ARG A 84 -3.40 -8.65 -9.29
N LYS A 85 -2.53 -9.48 -9.86
CA LYS A 85 -2.35 -9.59 -11.30
C LYS A 85 -3.65 -10.06 -11.96
N LYS A 86 -4.36 -11.02 -11.38
CA LYS A 86 -5.66 -11.47 -11.91
C LYS A 86 -6.69 -10.33 -11.91
N ASP A 87 -6.74 -9.53 -10.84
CA ASP A 87 -7.61 -8.34 -10.77
C ASP A 87 -7.31 -7.35 -11.91
N VAL A 88 -6.02 -7.02 -12.13
CA VAL A 88 -5.61 -6.11 -13.21
C VAL A 88 -5.97 -6.68 -14.58
N PHE A 89 -5.76 -7.98 -14.81
CA PHE A 89 -6.14 -8.62 -16.05
C PHE A 89 -7.66 -8.64 -16.26
N ALA A 90 -8.45 -8.76 -15.19
CA ALA A 90 -9.90 -8.63 -15.27
C ALA A 90 -10.31 -7.20 -15.62
N MET A 91 -9.68 -6.19 -15.01
CA MET A 91 -9.86 -4.78 -15.37
C MET A 91 -9.54 -4.53 -16.85
N ILE A 92 -8.42 -5.04 -17.36
CA ILE A 92 -8.04 -4.89 -18.77
C ILE A 92 -9.08 -5.53 -19.70
N ARG A 93 -9.59 -6.73 -19.36
CA ARG A 93 -10.61 -7.40 -20.17
C ARG A 93 -11.95 -6.65 -20.21
N GLN A 94 -12.31 -5.97 -19.11
CA GLN A 94 -13.61 -5.28 -18.99
C GLN A 94 -13.55 -3.82 -19.43
N LEU A 95 -12.43 -3.15 -19.21
CA LEU A 95 -12.26 -1.70 -19.41
C LEU A 95 -11.36 -1.37 -20.62
N GLY A 96 -10.75 -2.37 -21.25
CA GLY A 96 -9.69 -2.17 -22.23
C GLY A 96 -8.31 -1.89 -21.59
N PRO A 97 -7.27 -1.65 -22.40
CA PRO A 97 -5.96 -1.29 -21.89
C PRO A 97 -6.00 0.03 -21.09
N PRO A 98 -5.14 0.21 -20.07
CA PRO A 98 -5.01 1.49 -19.40
C PRO A 98 -4.54 2.56 -20.40
N ASN A 99 -5.06 3.79 -20.27
CA ASN A 99 -4.74 4.89 -21.18
C ASN A 99 -3.47 5.63 -20.78
N ALA A 100 -3.13 5.64 -19.48
CA ALA A 100 -1.95 6.33 -18.98
C ALA A 100 -1.30 5.56 -17.83
N PHE A 101 -0.01 5.79 -17.66
CA PHE A 101 0.79 5.28 -16.55
C PHE A 101 1.42 6.46 -15.80
N MET A 102 1.32 6.43 -14.47
CA MET A 102 1.83 7.47 -13.60
C MET A 102 2.66 6.85 -12.48
N THR A 103 3.83 7.42 -12.22
CA THR A 103 4.66 7.08 -11.06
C THR A 103 4.74 8.25 -10.09
N LEU A 104 4.76 7.96 -8.79
CA LEU A 104 4.89 8.97 -7.74
C LEU A 104 5.94 8.51 -6.73
N SER A 105 6.97 9.33 -6.50
CA SER A 105 8.00 9.09 -5.50
C SER A 105 7.82 10.00 -4.30
N ALA A 106 8.06 9.50 -3.09
CA ALA A 106 8.12 10.34 -1.90
C ALA A 106 9.40 11.19 -1.90
N ASN A 107 9.28 12.48 -1.59
CA ASN A 107 10.41 13.35 -1.25
C ASN A 107 10.31 13.74 0.23
N GLU A 108 10.52 12.76 1.11
CA GLU A 108 10.25 12.88 2.54
C GLU A 108 11.03 14.04 3.20
N ILE A 109 12.29 14.23 2.82
CA ILE A 109 13.16 15.29 3.34
C ILE A 109 12.78 16.68 2.78
N GLY A 110 12.09 16.73 1.63
CA GLY A 110 11.61 17.98 1.04
C GLY A 110 10.18 18.36 1.42
N TRP A 111 9.43 17.49 2.10
CA TRP A 111 8.04 17.76 2.45
C TRP A 111 7.93 18.50 3.76
N GLU A 112 7.95 19.84 3.68
CA GLU A 112 7.97 20.73 4.84
C GLU A 112 6.84 20.45 5.84
N ASN A 113 5.59 20.38 5.36
CA ASN A 113 4.44 20.06 6.21
C ASN A 113 4.55 18.69 6.90
N MET A 114 5.20 17.72 6.24
CA MET A 114 5.45 16.42 6.84
C MET A 114 6.56 16.52 7.89
N LEU A 115 7.65 17.24 7.62
CA LEU A 115 8.73 17.45 8.59
C LEU A 115 8.24 18.19 9.84
N LYS A 116 7.40 19.21 9.69
CA LYS A 116 6.74 19.88 10.82
C LYS A 116 5.90 18.89 11.63
N LEU A 117 5.14 18.03 10.95
CA LEU A 117 4.36 16.98 11.61
C LEU A 117 5.24 15.99 12.38
N LEU A 118 6.33 15.51 11.77
CA LEU A 118 7.27 14.59 12.42
C LEU A 118 7.93 15.24 13.64
N TYR A 119 8.38 16.49 13.50
CA TYR A 119 8.94 17.26 14.61
C TYR A 119 7.93 17.41 15.74
N LYS A 120 6.68 17.76 15.42
CA LYS A 120 5.59 17.89 16.39
C LYS A 120 5.33 16.58 17.13
N LEU A 121 5.33 15.46 16.42
CA LEU A 121 5.10 14.14 17.02
C LEU A 121 6.27 13.70 17.92
N LYS A 122 7.50 14.03 17.55
CA LYS A 122 8.70 13.73 18.33
C LYS A 122 8.80 14.58 19.61
N ASN A 123 8.48 15.87 19.51
CA ASN A 123 8.66 16.85 20.58
C ASN A 123 7.33 17.18 21.31
N GLU A 124 6.52 16.15 21.57
CA GLU A 124 5.32 16.23 22.41
C GLU A 124 4.30 17.34 22.05
N GLY A 125 4.16 17.64 20.75
CA GLY A 125 3.22 18.64 20.25
C GLY A 125 3.83 20.00 19.93
N THR A 126 5.14 20.19 20.14
CA THR A 126 5.84 21.43 19.83
C THR A 126 5.80 21.74 18.33
N GLU A 127 5.34 22.94 17.97
CA GLU A 127 5.32 23.41 16.58
C GLU A 127 6.58 24.22 16.26
N ILE A 128 6.99 24.19 15.00
CA ILE A 128 8.15 24.94 14.49
C ILE A 128 7.73 25.88 13.37
N SER A 129 8.44 26.99 13.25
CA SER A 129 8.25 27.94 12.16
C SER A 129 8.90 27.45 10.86
N ASP A 130 8.55 28.09 9.74
CA ASP A 130 9.15 27.79 8.44
C ASP A 130 10.64 28.16 8.39
N GLU A 131 11.03 29.24 9.08
CA GLU A 131 12.42 29.70 9.16
C GLU A 131 13.29 28.68 9.89
N PHE A 132 12.82 28.18 11.04
CA PHE A 132 13.52 27.14 11.79
C PHE A 132 13.69 25.85 10.96
N LEU A 133 12.65 25.48 10.20
CA LEU A 133 12.71 24.31 9.33
C LEU A 133 13.66 24.50 8.15
N ALA A 134 13.76 25.72 7.61
CA ALA A 134 14.70 26.05 6.54
C ALA A 134 16.15 25.95 7.01
N GLU A 135 16.45 26.42 8.23
CA GLU A 135 17.77 26.37 8.87
C GLU A 135 18.16 24.95 9.34
N MET A 136 17.18 24.07 9.53
CA MET A 136 17.41 22.69 9.98
C MET A 136 18.28 21.91 9.00
N SER A 137 19.35 21.31 9.52
CA SER A 137 20.31 20.54 8.73
C SER A 137 19.68 19.32 8.06
N TYR A 138 20.23 18.92 6.91
CA TYR A 138 19.81 17.71 6.18
C TYR A 138 19.83 16.46 7.08
N VAL A 139 20.87 16.33 7.92
CA VAL A 139 21.03 15.19 8.84
C VAL A 139 19.88 15.15 9.85
N HIS A 140 19.49 16.29 10.40
CA HIS A 140 18.38 16.35 11.35
C HIS A 140 17.04 16.03 10.68
N LYS A 141 16.81 16.53 9.46
CA LYS A 141 15.62 16.18 8.64
C LYS A 141 15.57 14.67 8.35
N ALA A 142 16.70 14.08 7.95
CA ALA A 142 16.79 12.64 7.70
C ALA A 142 16.54 11.82 8.98
N GLN A 143 17.04 12.29 10.13
CA GLN A 143 16.77 11.65 11.41
C GLN A 143 15.28 11.62 11.74
N LEU A 144 14.56 12.73 11.56
CA LEU A 144 13.11 12.78 11.77
C LEU A 144 12.36 11.76 10.88
N VAL A 145 12.75 11.65 9.61
CA VAL A 145 12.15 10.69 8.67
C VAL A 145 12.43 9.24 9.08
N ASN A 146 13.66 8.93 9.48
CA ASN A 146 14.07 7.57 9.85
C ASN A 146 13.44 7.09 11.16
N GLU A 147 13.26 7.98 12.14
CA GLU A 147 12.66 7.63 13.42
C GLU A 147 11.17 7.28 13.33
N ASP A 148 10.46 7.78 12.29
CA ASP A 148 9.01 7.59 12.13
C ASP A 148 8.60 7.33 10.66
N ALA A 149 9.24 6.32 10.07
CA ALA A 149 8.95 5.86 8.71
C ALA A 149 7.49 5.42 8.51
N VAL A 150 6.81 4.98 9.58
CA VAL A 150 5.38 4.60 9.53
C VAL A 150 4.52 5.81 9.16
N THR A 151 4.79 6.97 9.76
CA THR A 151 4.04 8.20 9.47
C THR A 151 4.34 8.71 8.08
N CYS A 152 5.59 8.61 7.63
CA CYS A 152 5.97 8.93 6.26
C CYS A 152 5.17 8.08 5.25
N ALA A 153 5.07 6.76 5.47
CA ALA A 153 4.28 5.86 4.63
C ALA A 153 2.77 6.19 4.65
N ILE A 154 2.21 6.53 5.82
CA ILE A 154 0.81 6.96 5.96
C ILE A 154 0.58 8.28 5.21
N TYR A 155 1.49 9.24 5.37
CA TYR A 155 1.42 10.56 4.73
C TYR A 155 1.47 10.42 3.21
N PHE A 156 2.43 9.67 2.67
CA PHE A 156 2.54 9.37 1.24
C PHE A 156 1.24 8.74 0.70
N ASN A 157 0.71 7.72 1.38
CA ASN A 157 -0.54 7.07 0.94
C ASN A 157 -1.73 8.06 0.97
N LYS A 158 -1.81 8.95 1.96
CA LYS A 158 -2.84 10.00 2.00
C LYS A 158 -2.69 10.98 0.83
N MET A 159 -1.48 11.43 0.54
CA MET A 159 -1.18 12.32 -0.60
C MET A 159 -1.60 11.67 -1.93
N VAL A 160 -1.19 10.44 -2.18
CA VAL A 160 -1.57 9.68 -3.40
C VAL A 160 -3.08 9.53 -3.50
N ASN A 161 -3.77 9.20 -2.39
CA ASN A 161 -5.23 9.08 -2.40
C ASN A 161 -5.93 10.42 -2.65
N CYS A 162 -5.40 11.52 -2.12
CA CYS A 162 -5.92 12.86 -2.36
C CYS A 162 -5.77 13.23 -3.85
N LEU A 163 -4.58 13.01 -4.42
CA LEU A 163 -4.31 13.24 -5.83
C LEU A 163 -5.27 12.43 -6.71
N LEU A 164 -5.43 11.12 -6.46
CA LEU A 164 -6.36 10.28 -7.23
C LEU A 164 -7.80 10.78 -7.14
N LYS A 165 -8.26 11.25 -5.97
CA LYS A 165 -9.59 11.87 -5.82
C LYS A 165 -9.74 13.15 -6.66
N ILE A 166 -8.69 13.97 -6.73
CA ILE A 166 -8.67 15.16 -7.59
C ILE A 166 -8.75 14.72 -9.05
N LEU A 167 -7.94 13.76 -9.48
CA LEU A 167 -7.91 13.26 -10.86
C LEU A 167 -9.24 12.60 -11.29
N GLN A 168 -9.97 11.97 -10.35
CA GLN A 168 -11.28 11.39 -10.60
C GLN A 168 -12.44 12.41 -10.54
N SER A 169 -12.19 13.62 -10.02
CA SER A 169 -13.24 14.61 -9.77
C SER A 169 -13.94 15.05 -11.04
N LYS A 170 -15.28 14.97 -11.06
CA LYS A 170 -16.09 15.44 -12.21
C LYS A 170 -15.97 16.96 -12.45
N LYS A 171 -15.76 17.75 -11.39
CA LYS A 171 -15.76 19.22 -11.45
C LYS A 171 -14.37 19.85 -11.42
N ARG A 172 -13.43 19.19 -10.75
CA ARG A 172 -12.10 19.77 -10.42
C ARG A 172 -10.94 18.97 -11.00
N SER A 173 -11.20 17.90 -11.76
CA SER A 173 -10.10 17.15 -12.36
C SER A 173 -9.40 18.04 -13.39
N PRO A 174 -8.07 18.14 -13.35
CA PRO A 174 -7.30 18.89 -14.34
C PRO A 174 -7.45 18.28 -15.75
N PHE A 175 -7.87 17.02 -15.85
CA PHE A 175 -8.13 16.36 -17.14
C PHE A 175 -9.54 16.64 -17.69
N GLY A 176 -10.38 17.40 -16.99
CA GLY A 176 -11.71 17.79 -17.46
C GLY A 176 -12.56 16.60 -17.89
N LYS A 177 -12.97 16.56 -19.16
CA LYS A 177 -13.75 15.44 -19.74
C LYS A 177 -12.98 14.10 -19.75
N TYR A 178 -11.65 14.15 -19.72
CA TYR A 178 -10.75 12.98 -19.69
C TYR A 178 -10.32 12.58 -18.27
N ARG A 179 -11.11 12.92 -17.25
CA ARG A 179 -10.84 12.52 -15.86
C ARG A 179 -10.63 11.01 -15.71
N VAL A 180 -9.92 10.63 -14.64
CA VAL A 180 -9.74 9.22 -14.27
C VAL A 180 -11.08 8.62 -13.89
N ILE A 181 -11.43 7.48 -14.48
CA ILE A 181 -12.61 6.68 -14.14
C ILE A 181 -12.19 5.56 -13.19
N ASN A 182 -11.22 4.74 -13.61
CA ASN A 182 -10.67 3.64 -12.84
C ASN A 182 -9.16 3.77 -12.74
N TYR A 183 -8.58 3.15 -11.71
CA TYR A 183 -7.14 3.06 -11.57
C TYR A 183 -6.76 1.77 -10.85
N PHE A 184 -5.56 1.29 -11.12
CA PHE A 184 -4.87 0.29 -10.31
C PHE A 184 -3.60 0.92 -9.77
N LYS A 185 -3.33 0.75 -8.47
CA LYS A 185 -2.10 1.25 -7.85
C LYS A 185 -1.34 0.14 -7.13
N ARG A 186 -0.03 0.15 -7.31
CA ARG A 186 0.95 -0.66 -6.58
C ARG A 186 1.90 0.28 -5.87
N VAL A 187 2.15 0.05 -4.58
CA VAL A 187 3.14 0.80 -3.81
C VAL A 187 4.29 -0.14 -3.48
N GLU A 188 5.48 0.28 -3.84
CA GLU A 188 6.74 -0.40 -3.57
C GLU A 188 7.61 0.51 -2.72
N PHE A 189 8.55 -0.07 -1.98
CA PHE A 189 9.52 0.68 -1.20
C PHE A 189 10.87 0.57 -1.92
N GLN A 190 11.44 1.72 -2.29
CA GLN A 190 12.73 1.77 -2.97
C GLN A 190 13.84 1.28 -2.05
N HIS A 191 15.05 1.08 -2.59
CA HIS A 191 16.19 0.55 -1.82
C HIS A 191 16.52 1.37 -0.56
N ARG A 192 16.15 2.66 -0.54
CA ARG A 192 16.32 3.58 0.60
C ARG A 192 15.15 3.58 1.59
N GLY A 193 14.14 2.74 1.38
CA GLY A 193 12.96 2.64 2.24
C GLY A 193 11.88 3.69 1.99
N SER A 194 12.00 4.54 0.97
CA SER A 194 10.97 5.52 0.61
C SER A 194 9.89 4.89 -0.29
N PRO A 195 8.59 5.22 -0.09
CA PRO A 195 7.53 4.66 -0.88
C PRO A 195 7.48 5.26 -2.29
N HIS A 196 7.15 4.41 -3.25
CA HIS A 196 7.00 4.73 -4.66
C HIS A 196 5.74 4.05 -5.21
N ALA A 197 4.86 4.82 -5.83
CA ALA A 197 3.62 4.31 -6.39
C ALA A 197 3.74 4.17 -7.91
N HIS A 198 3.35 3.00 -8.42
CA HIS A 198 3.09 2.73 -9.83
C HIS A 198 1.58 2.67 -10.04
N ILE A 199 1.05 3.49 -10.95
CA ILE A 199 -0.39 3.67 -11.10
C ILE A 199 -0.76 3.57 -12.59
N GLN A 200 -1.64 2.62 -12.90
CA GLN A 200 -2.32 2.52 -14.19
C GLN A 200 -3.65 3.26 -14.11
N LEU A 201 -3.95 4.07 -15.13
CA LEU A 201 -5.12 4.96 -15.18
C LEU A 201 -5.98 4.63 -16.40
N TRP A 202 -7.29 4.51 -16.17
CA TRP A 202 -8.32 4.47 -17.22
C TRP A 202 -9.05 5.80 -17.22
N LEU A 203 -8.95 6.53 -18.33
CA LEU A 203 -9.52 7.86 -18.49
C LEU A 203 -10.89 7.77 -19.17
N GLY A 204 -11.75 8.76 -18.92
CA GLY A 204 -13.06 8.85 -19.57
C GLY A 204 -12.95 9.49 -20.94
N ASN A 205 -13.90 9.20 -21.84
CA ASN A 205 -14.03 9.87 -23.14
C ASN A 205 -12.76 9.87 -24.00
N VAL A 206 -11.88 8.87 -23.83
CA VAL A 206 -10.67 8.74 -24.66
C VAL A 206 -11.11 8.33 -26.08
N PRO A 207 -10.56 8.94 -27.14
CA PRO A 207 -10.85 8.54 -28.51
C PRO A 207 -10.53 7.05 -28.73
N GLU A 208 -11.39 6.35 -29.47
CA GLU A 208 -11.22 4.91 -29.74
C GLU A 208 -9.97 4.62 -30.60
N ASP A 209 -9.55 5.59 -31.42
CA ASP A 209 -8.35 5.50 -32.25
C ASP A 209 -7.25 6.45 -31.80
N SER A 210 -6.49 6.08 -30.76
CA SER A 210 -5.21 6.73 -30.45
C SER A 210 -4.11 6.45 -31.48
N LEU A 211 -4.41 5.67 -32.52
CA LEU A 211 -3.53 5.32 -33.65
C LEU A 211 -4.03 5.89 -34.99
N SER A 212 -5.18 6.57 -35.01
CA SER A 212 -5.56 7.35 -36.19
C SER A 212 -4.68 8.60 -36.22
N ASN A 213 -4.10 8.88 -37.39
CA ASN A 213 -3.31 10.09 -37.65
C ASN A 213 -4.19 11.34 -37.71
N ASP A 214 -5.00 11.58 -36.67
CA ASP A 214 -5.85 12.76 -36.59
C ASP A 214 -5.04 13.92 -35.98
N PRO A 215 -4.82 15.02 -36.72
CA PRO A 215 -3.95 16.12 -36.29
C PRO A 215 -4.50 16.93 -35.10
N GLU A 216 -5.67 16.59 -34.57
CA GLU A 216 -6.29 17.26 -33.41
C GLU A 216 -5.96 16.61 -32.05
N ILE A 217 -5.22 15.50 -32.03
CA ILE A 217 -4.77 14.86 -30.78
C ILE A 217 -3.30 15.28 -30.53
N ILE A 218 -3.11 16.45 -29.91
CA ILE A 218 -1.83 16.93 -29.35
C ILE A 218 -1.95 17.01 -27.83
#